data_AF-A0A100WRD5-F1
#
_entry.id   AF-A0A100WRD5-F1
#
_cell.length_a   1.000
_cell.length_b   1.000
_cell.length_c   1.000
_cell.angle_alpha   90.00
_cell.angle_beta   90.00
_cell.angle_gamma   90.00
#
_symmetry.space_group_name_H-M   'P 1'
#
loop_
_entity.id
_entity.type
_entity.pdbx_description
1 polymer ?
#
loop_
_entity_poly.entity_id
_entity_poly.type
_entity_poly.pdbx_seq_one_letter_code
_entity_poly.pdbx_strand_id
1 'polypeptide(L)'
;MSHRGMSGPELLAAARPVADNGEHLSADVEFAYGGGPRSGQCEHPLAVHIRRDSATTMRLDWRFDSRGFDHCTVQELTEQFPLALIEVTSG
;
A
#
# COMPACT_ATOMS: atom_id res chain seq x y z
N MET A 1 -22.69 10.52 -9.28
CA MET A 1 -23.21 9.19 -8.90
C MET A 1 -22.18 8.53 -8.01
N SER A 2 -22.53 8.18 -6.77
CA SER A 2 -21.59 7.56 -5.83
C SER A 2 -21.40 6.10 -6.26
N HIS A 3 -20.22 5.73 -6.75
CA HIS A 3 -19.90 4.33 -7.00
C HIS A 3 -19.88 3.63 -5.63
N ARG A 4 -20.76 2.63 -5.45
CA ARG A 4 -20.69 1.72 -4.30
C ARG A 4 -19.29 1.13 -4.30
N GLY A 5 -18.52 1.37 -3.24
CA GLY A 5 -17.21 0.77 -3.06
C GLY A 5 -17.32 -0.76 -3.13
N MET A 6 -16.38 -1.40 -3.82
CA MET A 6 -16.30 -2.86 -3.88
C MET A 6 -16.09 -3.44 -2.47
N SER A 7 -16.78 -4.53 -2.16
CA SER A 7 -16.50 -5.32 -0.95
C SER A 7 -15.15 -6.04 -1.04
N GLY A 8 -14.60 -6.47 0.08
CA GLY A 8 -13.31 -7.20 0.13
C GLY A 8 -13.24 -8.41 -0.83
N PRO A 9 -14.25 -9.29 -0.86
CA PRO A 9 -14.29 -10.40 -1.82
C PRO A 9 -14.36 -9.96 -3.29
N GLU A 10 -15.08 -8.86 -3.58
CA GLU A 10 -15.15 -8.30 -4.94
C GLU A 10 -13.80 -7.71 -5.37
N LEU A 11 -13.08 -7.05 -4.45
CA LEU A 11 -11.71 -6.58 -4.68
C LEU A 11 -10.76 -7.75 -4.96
N LEU A 12 -10.83 -8.82 -4.16
CA LEU A 12 -10.02 -10.02 -4.38
C LEU A 12 -10.36 -10.71 -5.70
N ALA A 13 -11.64 -10.79 -6.03
CA ALA A 13 -12.09 -11.36 -7.31
C ALA A 13 -11.72 -10.49 -8.51
N ALA A 14 -11.51 -9.19 -8.33
CA ALA A 14 -11.00 -8.27 -9.36
C ALA A 14 -9.48 -8.31 -9.50
N ALA A 15 -8.74 -8.73 -8.46
CA ALA A 15 -7.29 -8.86 -8.53
C ALA A 15 -6.88 -9.86 -9.61
N ARG A 16 -5.93 -9.46 -10.47
CA ARG A 16 -5.39 -10.30 -11.54
C ARG A 16 -3.86 -10.25 -11.51
N PRO A 17 -3.18 -11.40 -11.63
CA PRO A 17 -1.75 -11.40 -11.92
C PRO A 17 -1.56 -10.82 -13.33
N VAL A 18 -0.85 -9.71 -13.41
CA VAL A 18 -0.49 -9.07 -14.68
C VAL A 18 1.00 -9.27 -14.89
N ALA A 19 1.39 -9.74 -16.07
CA ALA A 19 2.76 -9.64 -16.51
C ALA A 19 3.02 -8.17 -16.83
N ASP A 20 4.03 -7.57 -16.20
CA ASP A 20 4.38 -6.17 -16.43
C ASP A 20 4.81 -6.00 -17.89
N ASN A 21 3.93 -5.38 -18.67
CA ASN A 21 4.14 -5.11 -20.09
C ASN A 21 4.54 -3.64 -20.32
N GLY A 22 4.75 -2.84 -19.26
CA GLY A 22 5.21 -1.45 -19.32
C GLY A 22 4.19 -0.40 -19.76
N GLU A 23 2.95 -0.79 -20.13
CA GLU A 23 1.90 0.14 -20.57
C GLU A 23 0.77 0.28 -19.53
N HIS A 24 1.09 0.85 -18.38
CA HIS A 24 0.10 1.18 -17.34
C HIS A 24 0.19 2.66 -16.96
N LEU A 25 -0.98 3.27 -16.71
CA LEU A 25 -1.01 4.54 -15.97
C LEU A 25 -0.33 4.27 -14.61
N SER A 26 0.61 5.14 -14.23
CA SER A 26 1.31 5.01 -12.97
C SER A 26 0.28 4.99 -11.82
N ALA A 27 0.34 3.97 -10.97
CA ALA A 27 -0.50 3.91 -9.79
C ALA A 27 -0.11 5.04 -8.81
N ASP A 28 -1.08 5.61 -8.12
CA ASP A 28 -0.82 6.62 -7.08
C ASP A 28 -0.26 6.00 -5.79
N VAL A 29 -0.50 4.69 -5.57
CA VAL A 29 -0.10 3.96 -4.36
C VAL A 29 0.62 2.67 -4.73
N GLU A 30 1.80 2.45 -4.14
CA GLU A 30 2.53 1.19 -4.16
C GLU A 30 2.37 0.44 -2.84
N PHE A 31 2.11 -0.87 -2.93
CA PHE A 31 2.15 -1.78 -1.79
C PHE A 31 3.00 -3.00 -2.14
N ALA A 32 4.10 -3.18 -1.41
CA ALA A 32 5.08 -4.24 -1.70
C ALA A 32 5.47 -5.02 -0.44
N TYR A 33 5.88 -6.28 -0.61
CA TYR A 33 6.39 -7.14 0.46
C TYR A 33 7.74 -7.77 0.08
N GLY A 34 8.74 -7.64 0.95
CA GLY A 34 10.02 -8.35 0.83
C GLY A 34 11.20 -7.50 0.39
N GLY A 35 11.87 -7.90 -0.69
CA GLY A 35 13.06 -7.21 -1.22
C GLY A 35 12.64 -5.91 -1.91
N GLY A 36 12.93 -4.78 -1.27
CA GLY A 36 12.38 -3.48 -1.67
C GLY A 36 13.04 -2.81 -2.87
N PRO A 37 12.37 -1.79 -3.44
CA PRO A 37 12.87 -1.02 -4.56
C PRO A 37 14.21 -0.34 -4.19
N ARG A 38 15.10 -0.28 -5.19
CA ARG A 38 16.44 0.31 -5.06
C ARG A 38 16.33 1.76 -4.61
N SER A 39 17.15 2.14 -3.64
CA SER A 39 17.12 3.43 -2.96
C SER A 39 17.14 4.62 -3.93
N GLY A 40 16.24 5.59 -3.73
CA GLY A 40 16.43 6.97 -4.18
C GLY A 40 15.28 7.63 -4.95
N GLN A 41 14.27 6.88 -5.42
CA GLN A 41 13.15 7.44 -6.18
C GLN A 41 11.82 6.98 -5.59
N CYS A 42 10.92 7.92 -5.33
CA CYS A 42 9.52 7.65 -5.02
C CYS A 42 8.80 7.58 -6.36
N GLU A 43 8.79 6.39 -6.98
CA GLU A 43 8.13 6.18 -8.29
C GLU A 43 6.62 6.40 -8.18
N HIS A 44 6.07 6.23 -6.98
CA HIS A 44 4.67 6.42 -6.65
C HIS A 44 4.49 7.56 -5.63
N PRO A 45 3.44 8.39 -5.75
CA PRO A 45 3.10 9.43 -4.77
C PRO A 45 3.05 8.96 -3.31
N LEU A 46 2.59 7.72 -3.07
CA LEU A 46 2.63 7.05 -1.77
C LEU A 46 3.11 5.60 -1.95
N ALA A 47 4.06 5.15 -1.14
CA ALA A 47 4.55 3.78 -1.15
C ALA A 47 4.62 3.22 0.27
N VAL A 48 4.05 2.03 0.47
CA VAL A 48 4.10 1.26 1.71
C VAL A 48 4.84 -0.04 1.44
N HIS A 49 6.02 -0.18 2.05
CA HIS A 49 6.83 -1.37 1.86
C HIS A 49 6.92 -2.19 3.14
N ILE A 50 6.47 -3.44 3.06
CA ILE A 50 6.48 -4.38 4.18
C ILE A 50 7.74 -5.21 4.13
N ARG A 51 8.47 -5.18 5.24
CA ARG A 51 9.66 -6.00 5.45
C ARG A 51 9.45 -6.91 6.64
N ARG A 52 9.98 -8.12 6.55
CA ARG A 52 10.13 -8.98 7.72
C ARG A 52 11.17 -8.34 8.65
N ASP A 53 10.77 -8.10 9.89
CA ASP A 53 11.63 -7.51 10.92
C ASP A 53 12.12 -8.59 11.90
N SER A 54 11.24 -9.52 12.28
CA SER A 54 11.60 -10.70 13.07
C SER A 54 10.83 -11.96 12.64
N ALA A 55 10.79 -12.98 13.50
CA ALA A 55 9.98 -14.16 13.26
C ALA A 55 8.46 -13.86 13.27
N THR A 56 8.04 -12.87 14.04
CA THR A 56 6.62 -12.55 14.30
C THR A 56 6.24 -11.10 14.01
N THR A 57 7.22 -10.25 13.71
CA THR A 57 6.99 -8.83 13.44
C THR A 57 7.34 -8.47 12.00
N MET A 58 6.61 -7.48 11.50
CA MET A 58 6.86 -6.83 10.22
C MET A 58 7.12 -5.34 10.47
N ARG A 59 7.95 -4.75 9.62
CA ARG A 59 8.16 -3.30 9.55
C ARG A 59 7.47 -2.77 8.30
N LEU A 60 6.78 -1.64 8.45
CA LEU A 60 6.18 -0.91 7.35
C LEU A 60 6.99 0.37 7.13
N ASP A 61 7.68 0.44 6.00
CA ASP A 61 8.42 1.64 5.59
C ASP A 61 7.50 2.49 4.69
N TRP A 62 7.18 3.70 5.13
CA TRP A 62 6.34 4.66 4.40
C TRP A 62 7.21 5.67 3.66
N ARG A 63 6.95 5.85 2.37
CA ARG A 63 7.57 6.88 1.52
C ARG A 63 6.48 7.64 0.79
N PHE A 64 6.60 8.95 0.69
CA PHE A 64 5.60 9.77 0.05
C PHE A 64 6.20 11.04 -0.56
N ASP A 65 5.58 11.52 -1.63
CA ASP A 65 5.83 12.86 -2.16
C ASP A 65 5.08 13.89 -1.32
N SER A 66 5.82 14.72 -0.58
CA SER A 66 5.28 15.82 0.24
C SER A 66 4.48 16.87 -0.54
N ARG A 67 4.56 16.88 -1.88
CA ARG A 67 3.71 17.75 -2.73
C ARG A 67 2.30 17.21 -2.89
N GLY A 68 2.12 15.90 -2.80
CA GLY A 68 0.83 15.21 -2.93
C GLY A 68 0.22 14.79 -1.59
N PHE A 69 1.06 14.46 -0.60
CA PHE A 69 0.65 14.05 0.73
C PHE A 69 1.33 14.92 1.80
N ASP A 70 0.53 15.53 2.66
CA ASP A 70 1.07 16.18 3.86
C ASP A 70 1.44 15.14 4.93
N HIS A 71 2.31 15.54 5.85
CA HIS A 71 2.83 14.66 6.90
C HIS A 71 1.74 14.21 7.90
N CYS A 72 0.72 15.05 8.16
CA CYS A 72 -0.36 14.70 9.08
C CYS A 72 -1.20 13.56 8.52
N THR A 73 -1.57 13.66 7.23
CA THR A 73 -2.28 12.60 6.52
C THR A 73 -1.52 11.28 6.54
N VAL A 74 -0.21 11.30 6.28
CA VAL A 74 0.59 10.06 6.31
C VAL A 74 0.71 9.50 7.72
N GLN A 75 0.84 10.36 8.73
CA GLN A 75 0.84 9.91 10.12
C GLN A 75 -0.47 9.19 10.48
N GLU A 76 -1.62 9.79 10.15
CA GLU A 76 -2.92 9.15 10.38
C GLU A 76 -3.03 7.79 9.67
N LEU A 77 -2.54 7.68 8.42
CA LEU A 77 -2.50 6.41 7.71
C LEU A 77 -1.62 5.38 8.43
N THR A 78 -0.48 5.78 8.98
CA THR A 78 0.41 4.88 9.73
C THR A 78 -0.24 4.37 11.03
N GLU A 79 -1.16 5.14 11.61
CA GLU A 79 -1.91 4.78 12.81
C GLU A 79 -3.12 3.88 12.48
N GLN A 80 -3.87 4.19 11.41
CA GLN A 80 -5.09 3.47 11.04
C GLN A 80 -4.82 2.16 10.30
N PHE A 81 -3.78 2.10 9.47
CA PHE A 81 -3.52 0.93 8.63
C PHE A 81 -3.32 -0.38 9.42
N PRO A 82 -2.54 -0.41 10.53
CA PRO A 82 -2.45 -1.60 11.37
C PRO A 82 -3.78 -2.04 11.99
N LEU A 83 -4.63 -1.08 12.37
CA LEU A 83 -5.94 -1.37 12.97
C LEU A 83 -6.86 -2.05 11.95
N ALA A 84 -6.88 -1.56 10.70
CA ALA A 84 -7.62 -2.17 9.61
C ALA A 84 -7.13 -3.59 9.29
N LEU A 85 -5.82 -3.83 9.32
CA LEU A 85 -5.27 -5.18 9.15
C LEU A 85 -5.71 -6.14 10.27
N ILE A 86 -5.72 -5.67 11.52
CA ILE A 86 -6.21 -6.46 12.65
C ILE A 86 -7.68 -6.79 12.42
N GLU A 87 -8.53 -5.81 12.15
CA GLU A 87 -9.97 -6.01 11.92
C GLU A 87 -10.24 -7.08 10.84
N VAL A 88 -9.51 -7.03 9.73
CA VAL A 88 -9.67 -8.00 8.62
C VAL A 88 -9.20 -9.42 9.00
N THR A 89 -8.17 -9.54 9.84
CA THR A 89 -7.53 -10.83 10.16
C THR A 89 -8.02 -11.49 11.44
N SER A 90 -8.70 -10.73 12.31
CA SER A 90 -9.14 -11.20 13.64
C SER A 90 -10.57 -11.71 13.72
N GLY A 91 -11.28 -11.80 12.57
CA GLY A 91 -12.50 -12.57 12.30
C GLY A 91 -13.32 -13.06 13.49
#